data_AF-A0A972DPK8-F1
#
_entry.id   AF-A0A972DPK8-F1
#
_cell.length_a   1.000
_cell.length_b   1.000
_cell.length_c   1.000
_cell.angle_alpha   90.00
_cell.angle_beta   90.00
_cell.angle_gamma   90.00
#
_symmetry.space_group_name_H-M   'P 1'
#
loop_
_entity.id
_entity.type
_entity.pdbx_description
1 polymer ?
#
loop_
_entity_poly.entity_id
_entity_poly.type
_entity_poly.pdbx_seq_one_letter_code
_entity_poly.pdbx_strand_id
1 'polypeptide(L)'
;MISLKVSRIRSLEGPRSRGAGRIIASLAIAALLIEWSPPAAAAQGADRERRRQFVEGLLQTLIDSQLPQQPRPAARPAGPPNRPAVRGAAEAAASLDAFAAESRKLLQTLQGDWTQVAVAGPLVGDTAKVHHAASSLAARCRAADSLNPIADAYRNLNRDWRSLAHRIGETRGLGPECRQQVRAIDRHDQMLCKLLNVQPQSDRIGLCRQTIALGVDLQNLADDVEAELPASPEKDRLIALSREAQRQAAEVTEAVFGEASHDAIAASYRDFRTSWGTLAAALQPVEIRDARRSIRRIWQSDRMMHELLWLPYQTDPRHMVHIAQVLQKHIDALYKTVSLEDLIDLPPARLVLPTASEFYGLCEYFILCAEGKESPESLAKAYWDLDAAWPGFSACFASTRSPEVRRVLIDIERSLAALRDLLGIPPEIDWDLALQRSARLEYLAHQLEGNLRLALQSAGSYPSAVRGRVAATAEKSRAFCGVCRELNAKVVARAARDQLARQSAKVAADWASLQTDLNTVFRERDLPTSTGEIATSLVELQAAFGP
;
A
#
# COMPACT_ATOMS: atom_id res chain seq x y z
N MET A 1 13.84 32.74 43.33
CA MET A 1 14.12 34.17 43.60
C MET A 1 15.62 34.33 43.79
N ILE A 2 16.32 34.89 42.80
CA ILE A 2 17.50 35.77 42.88
C ILE A 2 17.81 36.15 41.42
N SER A 3 17.85 37.45 41.19
CA SER A 3 18.04 38.15 39.92
C SER A 3 19.48 38.66 39.81
N LEU A 4 19.80 39.29 38.67
CA LEU A 4 21.01 40.07 38.29
C LEU A 4 21.95 39.29 37.35
N LYS A 5 22.49 39.85 36.26
CA LYS A 5 22.46 41.22 35.73
C LYS A 5 22.92 41.20 34.26
N VAL A 6 22.17 41.89 33.42
CA VAL A 6 22.55 42.29 32.05
C VAL A 6 23.62 43.38 32.13
N SER A 7 24.68 43.30 31.31
CA SER A 7 25.54 44.45 31.00
C SER A 7 25.73 44.58 29.49
N ARG A 8 25.26 45.72 28.98
CA ARG A 8 25.42 46.24 27.62
C ARG A 8 26.80 46.89 27.49
N ILE A 9 27.43 46.75 26.33
CA ILE A 9 28.45 47.70 25.85
C ILE A 9 27.91 48.35 24.58
N ARG A 10 27.95 49.69 24.55
CA ARG A 10 27.38 50.57 23.53
C ARG A 10 28.51 51.27 22.76
N SER A 11 28.45 51.17 21.43
CA SER A 11 28.77 52.16 20.38
C SER A 11 29.96 53.12 20.51
N LEU A 12 30.76 53.19 19.45
CA LEU A 12 31.29 54.43 18.88
C LEU A 12 31.14 54.43 17.35
N GLU A 13 30.84 55.61 16.81
CA GLU A 13 30.25 55.91 15.51
C GLU A 13 31.28 56.30 14.42
N GLY A 14 30.98 55.94 13.15
CA GLY A 14 31.16 56.74 11.92
C GLY A 14 32.57 57.12 11.40
N PRO A 15 32.75 57.52 10.11
CA PRO A 15 31.72 58.04 9.20
C PRO A 15 31.66 57.37 7.80
N ARG A 16 30.63 57.80 7.07
CA ARG A 16 30.16 57.38 5.74
C ARG A 16 31.07 57.85 4.60
N SER A 17 31.28 56.99 3.59
CA SER A 17 31.35 57.40 2.19
C SER A 17 30.51 56.46 1.33
N ARG A 18 29.71 57.06 0.45
CA ARG A 18 28.78 56.42 -0.50
C ARG A 18 29.50 56.15 -1.82
N GLY A 19 29.09 55.09 -2.52
CA GLY A 19 29.16 55.07 -3.98
C GLY A 19 29.48 53.72 -4.61
N ALA A 20 28.43 53.05 -5.10
CA ALA A 20 28.39 52.17 -6.27
C ALA A 20 29.47 51.09 -6.43
N GLY A 21 29.09 49.80 -6.30
CA GLY A 21 29.90 48.72 -6.87
C GLY A 21 29.72 47.32 -6.32
N ARG A 22 28.50 46.81 -6.07
CA ARG A 22 28.27 45.39 -5.73
C ARG A 22 26.92 44.82 -6.19
N ILE A 23 26.59 44.95 -7.49
CA ILE A 23 25.49 44.17 -8.12
C ILE A 23 25.97 43.45 -9.40
N ILE A 24 27.27 43.19 -9.57
CA ILE A 24 27.78 42.49 -10.78
C ILE A 24 28.50 41.16 -10.46
N ALA A 25 28.59 40.76 -9.19
CA ALA A 25 29.26 39.51 -8.80
C ALA A 25 28.32 38.30 -8.59
N SER A 26 26.99 38.47 -8.65
CA SER A 26 26.02 37.38 -8.45
C SER A 26 25.36 36.87 -9.74
N LEU A 27 25.70 37.41 -10.90
CA LEU A 27 25.15 37.02 -12.21
C LEU A 27 26.11 36.19 -13.09
N ALA A 28 27.36 35.98 -12.67
CA ALA A 28 28.36 35.24 -13.44
C ALA A 28 28.50 33.75 -13.07
N ILE A 29 27.85 33.27 -12.00
CA ILE A 29 27.88 31.85 -11.61
C ILE A 29 26.62 31.10 -12.05
N ALA A 30 25.53 31.80 -12.40
CA ALA A 30 24.32 31.18 -12.95
C ALA A 30 24.40 30.90 -14.47
N ALA A 31 25.34 31.50 -15.19
CA ALA A 31 25.49 31.35 -16.64
C ALA A 31 26.45 30.22 -17.06
N LEU A 32 27.16 29.59 -16.13
CA LEU A 32 28.15 28.53 -16.40
C LEU A 32 27.69 27.11 -15.96
N LEU A 33 26.42 26.97 -15.55
CA LEU A 33 25.78 25.67 -15.26
C LEU A 33 24.63 25.32 -16.22
N ILE A 34 24.44 26.08 -17.31
CA ILE A 34 23.36 25.83 -18.28
C ILE A 34 23.84 25.07 -19.53
N GLU A 35 25.14 24.83 -19.72
CA GLU A 35 25.66 24.18 -20.93
C GLU A 35 26.03 22.69 -20.82
N TRP A 36 25.70 22.01 -19.72
CA TRP A 36 25.76 20.54 -19.63
C TRP A 36 24.43 19.95 -19.15
N SER A 37 23.39 20.16 -19.97
CA SER A 37 22.18 19.35 -19.97
C SER A 37 22.41 18.12 -20.86
N PRO A 38 22.54 16.88 -20.34
CA PRO A 38 22.35 15.71 -21.19
C PRO A 38 20.88 15.65 -21.65
N PRO A 39 20.56 14.99 -22.78
CA PRO A 39 19.21 14.91 -23.35
C PRO A 39 18.23 14.02 -22.53
N ALA A 40 18.38 13.97 -21.21
CA ALA A 40 17.61 13.12 -20.30
C ALA A 40 16.18 13.64 -20.05
N ALA A 41 15.93 14.95 -20.15
CA ALA A 41 14.59 15.52 -19.92
C ALA A 41 13.59 15.16 -21.03
N ALA A 42 14.04 15.10 -22.29
CA ALA A 42 13.22 14.67 -23.43
C ALA A 42 12.99 13.14 -23.43
N ALA A 43 13.98 12.36 -23.01
CA ALA A 43 13.85 10.91 -22.85
C ALA A 43 12.90 10.54 -21.70
N GLN A 44 12.94 11.24 -20.57
CA GLN A 44 12.01 11.04 -19.46
C GLN A 44 10.57 11.45 -19.83
N GLY A 45 10.38 12.52 -20.62
CA GLY A 45 9.05 12.92 -21.11
C GLY A 45 8.43 11.89 -22.05
N ALA A 46 9.22 11.34 -22.98
CA ALA A 46 8.77 10.31 -23.90
C ALA A 46 8.47 8.97 -23.20
N ASP A 47 9.27 8.59 -22.19
CA ASP A 47 9.06 7.37 -21.42
C ASP A 47 7.85 7.48 -20.47
N ARG A 48 7.58 8.69 -19.93
CA ARG A 48 6.37 9.01 -19.16
C ARG A 48 5.09 8.92 -20.00
N GLU A 49 5.10 9.52 -21.19
CA GLU A 49 3.95 9.51 -22.09
C GLU A 49 3.67 8.09 -22.62
N ARG A 50 4.72 7.33 -22.97
CA ARG A 50 4.58 5.91 -23.36
C ARG A 50 4.01 5.05 -22.24
N ARG A 51 4.45 5.24 -20.99
CA ARG A 51 3.91 4.50 -19.83
C ARG A 51 2.46 4.86 -19.56
N ARG A 52 2.09 6.12 -19.65
CA ARG A 52 0.69 6.55 -19.52
C ARG A 52 -0.20 5.93 -20.59
N GLN A 53 0.18 6.04 -21.86
CA GLN A 53 -0.53 5.44 -22.98
C GLN A 53 -0.59 3.90 -22.87
N PHE A 54 0.44 3.29 -22.31
CA PHE A 54 0.51 1.86 -22.07
C PHE A 54 -0.36 1.41 -20.89
N VAL A 55 -0.38 2.14 -19.77
CA VAL A 55 -1.29 1.87 -18.64
C VAL A 55 -2.74 2.11 -19.06
N GLU A 56 -3.01 3.17 -19.83
CA GLU A 56 -4.29 3.40 -20.49
C GLU A 56 -4.64 2.24 -21.44
N GLY A 57 -3.67 1.70 -22.18
CA GLY A 57 -3.83 0.51 -23.01
C GLY A 57 -4.10 -0.78 -22.22
N LEU A 58 -3.41 -1.00 -21.09
CA LEU A 58 -3.66 -2.13 -20.18
C LEU A 58 -5.03 -2.04 -19.54
N LEU A 59 -5.42 -0.84 -19.09
CA LEU A 59 -6.74 -0.56 -18.52
C LEU A 59 -7.83 -0.71 -19.59
N GLN A 60 -7.59 -0.25 -20.81
CA GLN A 60 -8.48 -0.47 -21.95
C GLN A 60 -8.63 -1.96 -22.25
N THR A 61 -7.56 -2.74 -22.14
CA THR A 61 -7.66 -4.18 -22.36
C THR A 61 -8.26 -4.94 -21.16
N LEU A 62 -8.18 -4.38 -19.96
CA LEU A 62 -8.97 -4.81 -18.79
C LEU A 62 -10.47 -4.51 -18.99
N ILE A 63 -10.80 -3.36 -19.59
CA ILE A 63 -12.16 -2.99 -20.02
C ILE A 63 -12.68 -3.99 -21.06
N ASP A 64 -11.87 -4.33 -22.06
CA ASP A 64 -12.30 -5.19 -23.16
C ASP A 64 -12.35 -6.69 -22.75
N SER A 65 -11.44 -7.16 -21.89
CA SER A 65 -11.39 -8.56 -21.44
C SER A 65 -12.46 -8.96 -20.40
N GLN A 66 -13.08 -8.01 -19.70
CA GLN A 66 -14.04 -8.26 -18.61
C GLN A 66 -15.50 -7.93 -18.96
N LEU A 67 -15.78 -7.49 -20.19
CA LEU A 67 -17.15 -7.30 -20.68
C LEU A 67 -17.80 -8.66 -20.99
N PRO A 68 -18.82 -9.12 -20.25
CA PRO A 68 -19.56 -10.31 -20.64
C PRO A 68 -20.49 -9.96 -21.81
N GLN A 69 -20.21 -10.46 -23.02
CA GLN A 69 -21.24 -10.48 -24.07
C GLN A 69 -22.07 -11.76 -23.99
N GLN A 70 -23.35 -11.55 -23.66
CA GLN A 70 -24.45 -12.51 -23.83
C GLN A 70 -24.32 -13.27 -25.16
N PRO A 71 -24.72 -14.55 -25.22
CA PRO A 71 -25.03 -15.17 -26.50
C PRO A 71 -26.05 -14.30 -27.22
N ARG A 72 -25.75 -13.89 -28.47
CA ARG A 72 -26.78 -13.36 -29.37
C ARG A 72 -27.98 -14.31 -29.26
N PRO A 73 -29.18 -13.83 -28.84
CA PRO A 73 -30.37 -14.64 -28.99
C PRO A 73 -30.45 -15.02 -30.47
N ALA A 74 -30.74 -16.29 -30.77
CA ALA A 74 -31.14 -16.67 -32.12
C ALA A 74 -32.14 -15.62 -32.62
N ALA A 75 -31.93 -15.10 -33.83
CA ALA A 75 -32.69 -14.00 -34.40
C ALA A 75 -34.19 -14.20 -34.12
N ARG A 76 -34.72 -13.47 -33.12
CA ARG A 76 -36.14 -13.44 -32.88
C ARG A 76 -36.77 -12.68 -34.04
N PRO A 77 -37.89 -13.15 -34.60
CA PRO A 77 -38.59 -12.41 -35.63
C PRO A 77 -38.92 -11.01 -35.11
N ALA A 78 -38.72 -10.01 -35.96
CA ALA A 78 -38.91 -8.60 -35.64
C ALA A 78 -40.37 -8.35 -35.21
N GLY A 79 -40.55 -8.11 -33.92
CA GLY A 79 -41.76 -7.55 -33.35
C GLY A 79 -41.36 -6.76 -32.10
N PRO A 80 -41.88 -5.54 -31.88
CA PRO A 80 -41.48 -4.74 -30.73
C PRO A 80 -42.14 -5.31 -29.48
N PRO A 81 -41.41 -5.77 -28.44
CA PRO A 81 -42.03 -5.96 -27.15
C PRO A 81 -41.89 -4.64 -26.41
N ASN A 82 -42.97 -3.86 -26.38
CA ASN A 82 -43.13 -2.72 -25.48
C ASN A 82 -43.20 -3.27 -24.04
N ARG A 83 -42.04 -3.59 -23.46
CA ARG A 83 -41.94 -4.09 -22.08
C ARG A 83 -41.91 -2.90 -21.13
N PRO A 84 -42.69 -2.91 -20.04
CA PRO A 84 -42.65 -1.82 -19.07
C PRO A 84 -41.26 -1.76 -18.44
N ALA A 85 -40.62 -0.58 -18.51
CA ALA A 85 -39.33 -0.34 -17.88
C ALA A 85 -39.44 -0.61 -16.36
N VAL A 86 -38.50 -1.40 -15.82
CA VAL A 86 -38.41 -1.62 -14.37
C VAL A 86 -38.20 -0.26 -13.70
N ARG A 87 -39.12 0.11 -12.80
CA ARG A 87 -39.09 1.40 -12.11
C ARG A 87 -37.75 1.56 -11.38
N GLY A 88 -37.01 2.62 -11.70
CA GLY A 88 -35.69 2.91 -11.10
C GLY A 88 -34.48 2.33 -11.84
N ALA A 89 -34.64 1.45 -12.83
CA ALA A 89 -33.50 0.87 -13.55
C ALA A 89 -32.73 1.90 -14.41
N ALA A 90 -33.44 2.82 -15.07
CA ALA A 90 -32.80 3.91 -15.81
C ALA A 90 -32.02 4.87 -14.88
N GLU A 91 -32.57 5.14 -13.69
CA GLU A 91 -31.96 6.02 -12.69
C GLU A 91 -30.75 5.37 -12.01
N ALA A 92 -30.82 4.07 -11.72
CA ALA A 92 -29.70 3.27 -11.23
C ALA A 92 -28.58 3.17 -12.28
N ALA A 93 -28.92 2.93 -13.55
CA ALA A 93 -27.94 2.92 -14.64
C ALA A 93 -27.25 4.28 -14.80
N ALA A 94 -28.00 5.38 -14.78
CA ALA A 94 -27.45 6.74 -14.86
C ALA A 94 -26.54 7.06 -13.67
N SER A 95 -26.91 6.63 -12.46
CA SER A 95 -26.10 6.82 -11.25
C SER A 95 -24.80 5.98 -11.29
N LEU A 96 -24.85 4.76 -11.83
CA LEU A 96 -23.66 3.92 -12.04
C LEU A 96 -22.74 4.47 -13.14
N ASP A 97 -23.30 5.04 -14.21
CA ASP A 97 -22.52 5.72 -15.25
C ASP A 97 -21.81 6.96 -14.71
N ALA A 98 -22.49 7.75 -13.87
CA ALA A 98 -21.88 8.90 -13.19
C ALA A 98 -20.80 8.46 -12.20
N PHE A 99 -21.05 7.41 -11.42
CA PHE A 99 -20.06 6.79 -10.54
C PHE A 99 -18.82 6.32 -11.35
N ALA A 100 -19.03 5.66 -12.48
CA ALA A 100 -17.96 5.21 -13.37
C ALA A 100 -17.16 6.39 -13.95
N ALA A 101 -17.83 7.47 -14.35
CA ALA A 101 -17.16 8.66 -14.86
C ALA A 101 -16.28 9.35 -13.79
N GLU A 102 -16.80 9.49 -12.56
CA GLU A 102 -16.04 10.12 -11.46
C GLU A 102 -14.89 9.23 -10.97
N SER A 103 -15.07 7.90 -10.90
CA SER A 103 -13.98 6.96 -10.59
C SER A 103 -12.87 6.96 -11.65
N ARG A 104 -13.19 7.20 -12.93
CA ARG A 104 -12.19 7.39 -13.97
C ARG A 104 -11.39 8.68 -13.78
N LYS A 105 -12.06 9.78 -13.40
CA LYS A 105 -11.36 11.04 -13.08
C LYS A 105 -10.43 10.85 -11.89
N LEU A 106 -10.91 10.20 -10.82
CA LEU A 106 -10.10 9.84 -9.66
C LEU A 106 -8.88 9.02 -10.05
N LEU A 107 -9.03 8.03 -10.93
CA LEU A 107 -7.92 7.22 -11.44
C LEU A 107 -6.86 8.08 -12.14
N GLN A 108 -7.27 9.02 -12.99
CA GLN A 108 -6.36 9.94 -13.69
C GLN A 108 -5.63 10.87 -12.71
N THR A 109 -6.33 11.40 -11.70
CA THR A 109 -5.71 12.25 -10.66
C THR A 109 -4.69 11.45 -9.85
N LEU A 110 -5.05 10.25 -9.40
CA LEU A 110 -4.15 9.37 -8.64
C LEU A 110 -2.93 8.93 -9.48
N GLN A 111 -3.09 8.73 -10.78
CA GLN A 111 -1.96 8.45 -11.69
C GLN A 111 -1.02 9.64 -11.85
N GLY A 112 -1.54 10.88 -11.82
CA GLY A 112 -0.72 12.09 -11.77
C GLY A 112 0.07 12.19 -10.47
N ASP A 113 -0.62 11.98 -9.34
CA ASP A 113 -0.05 12.00 -7.99
C ASP A 113 0.91 10.82 -7.72
N TRP A 114 0.78 9.71 -8.45
CA TRP A 114 1.59 8.50 -8.28
C TRP A 114 3.09 8.74 -8.45
N THR A 115 3.47 9.72 -9.28
CA THR A 115 4.89 10.10 -9.44
C THR A 115 5.48 10.86 -8.25
N GLN A 116 4.65 11.34 -7.33
CA GLN A 116 5.07 12.11 -6.15
C GLN A 116 4.75 11.38 -4.84
N VAL A 117 3.77 10.47 -4.83
CA VAL A 117 3.31 9.75 -3.64
C VAL A 117 3.30 8.24 -3.93
N ALA A 118 4.31 7.53 -3.43
CA ALA A 118 4.44 6.08 -3.62
C ALA A 118 3.21 5.27 -3.11
N VAL A 119 2.49 5.77 -2.09
CA VAL A 119 1.24 5.17 -1.57
C VAL A 119 0.13 5.12 -2.63
N ALA A 120 0.16 5.98 -3.64
CA ALA A 120 -0.90 6.06 -4.63
C ALA A 120 -0.95 4.83 -5.55
N GLY A 121 0.14 4.07 -5.67
CA GLY A 121 0.22 2.90 -6.56
C GLY A 121 -0.86 1.84 -6.30
N PRO A 122 -0.96 1.29 -5.08
CA PRO A 122 -2.06 0.39 -4.71
C PRO A 122 -3.46 1.02 -4.91
N LEU A 123 -3.62 2.31 -4.63
CA LEU A 123 -4.89 3.02 -4.79
C LEU A 123 -5.32 3.13 -6.25
N VAL A 124 -4.37 3.26 -7.19
CA VAL A 124 -4.63 3.26 -8.64
C VAL A 124 -5.24 1.91 -9.07
N GLY A 125 -4.66 0.79 -8.62
CA GLY A 125 -5.17 -0.55 -8.94
C GLY A 125 -6.59 -0.77 -8.41
N ASP A 126 -6.82 -0.43 -7.15
CA ASP A 126 -8.14 -0.57 -6.51
C ASP A 126 -9.19 0.36 -7.15
N THR A 127 -8.80 1.59 -7.52
CA THR A 127 -9.68 2.54 -8.21
C THR A 127 -10.07 2.04 -9.60
N ALA A 128 -9.14 1.44 -10.34
CA ALA A 128 -9.44 0.81 -11.62
C ALA A 128 -10.45 -0.34 -11.46
N LYS A 129 -10.24 -1.22 -10.48
CA LYS A 129 -11.17 -2.31 -10.16
C LYS A 129 -12.58 -1.80 -9.88
N VAL A 130 -12.71 -0.77 -9.04
CA VAL A 130 -14.00 -0.13 -8.70
C VAL A 130 -14.65 0.51 -9.94
N HIS A 131 -13.88 1.24 -10.75
CA HIS A 131 -14.35 1.85 -11.99
C HIS A 131 -14.95 0.81 -12.95
N HIS A 132 -14.27 -0.31 -13.14
CA HIS A 132 -14.72 -1.38 -14.03
C HIS A 132 -15.97 -2.07 -13.49
N ALA A 133 -16.02 -2.38 -12.20
CA ALA A 133 -17.19 -2.97 -11.58
C ALA A 133 -18.43 -2.06 -11.72
N ALA A 134 -18.28 -0.74 -11.55
CA ALA A 134 -19.35 0.22 -11.78
C ALA A 134 -19.81 0.26 -13.25
N SER A 135 -18.85 0.32 -14.20
CA SER A 135 -19.15 0.37 -15.64
C SER A 135 -19.87 -0.90 -16.13
N SER A 136 -19.41 -2.06 -15.68
CA SER A 136 -20.02 -3.36 -16.00
C SER A 136 -21.44 -3.46 -15.41
N LEU A 137 -21.63 -2.98 -14.18
CA LEU A 137 -22.94 -2.97 -13.53
C LEU A 137 -23.91 -2.01 -14.22
N ALA A 138 -23.45 -0.85 -14.71
CA ALA A 138 -24.26 0.08 -15.50
C ALA A 138 -24.79 -0.59 -16.77
N ALA A 139 -23.92 -1.28 -17.52
CA ALA A 139 -24.30 -2.01 -18.72
C ALA A 139 -25.31 -3.12 -18.43
N ARG A 140 -25.10 -3.89 -17.34
CA ARG A 140 -26.04 -4.92 -16.88
C ARG A 140 -27.40 -4.33 -16.48
N CYS A 141 -27.40 -3.17 -15.82
CA CYS A 141 -28.63 -2.51 -15.38
C CYS A 141 -29.52 -2.09 -16.56
N ARG A 142 -28.93 -1.60 -17.67
CA ARG A 142 -29.67 -1.24 -18.89
C ARG A 142 -30.34 -2.45 -19.57
N ALA A 143 -29.78 -3.65 -19.39
CA ALA A 143 -30.28 -4.89 -20.00
C ALA A 143 -31.11 -5.75 -19.02
N ALA A 144 -31.28 -5.31 -17.77
CA ALA A 144 -31.87 -6.14 -16.72
C ALA A 144 -33.40 -6.09 -16.71
N ASP A 145 -34.03 -7.26 -16.62
CA ASP A 145 -35.46 -7.41 -16.38
C ASP A 145 -35.85 -7.24 -14.89
N SER A 146 -34.88 -7.12 -13.97
CA SER A 146 -35.08 -6.93 -12.52
C SER A 146 -33.86 -6.27 -11.83
N LEU A 147 -34.11 -5.54 -10.75
CA LEU A 147 -33.06 -4.88 -9.95
C LEU A 147 -32.40 -5.78 -8.90
N ASN A 148 -33.01 -6.91 -8.51
CA ASN A 148 -32.44 -7.81 -7.50
C ASN A 148 -31.02 -8.31 -7.83
N PRO A 149 -30.73 -8.86 -9.03
CA PRO A 149 -29.37 -9.31 -9.37
C PRO A 149 -28.38 -8.14 -9.52
N ILE A 150 -28.88 -6.91 -9.71
CA ILE A 150 -28.07 -5.69 -9.73
C ILE A 150 -27.72 -5.29 -8.29
N ALA A 151 -28.67 -5.38 -7.37
CA ALA A 151 -28.45 -5.11 -5.94
C ALA A 151 -27.38 -6.05 -5.34
N ASP A 152 -27.41 -7.34 -5.67
CA ASP A 152 -26.40 -8.30 -5.18
C ASP A 152 -24.99 -7.97 -5.70
N ALA A 153 -24.86 -7.64 -6.99
CA ALA A 153 -23.59 -7.24 -7.57
C ALA A 153 -23.12 -5.87 -7.05
N TYR A 154 -24.07 -4.96 -6.78
CA TYR A 154 -23.79 -3.66 -6.18
C TYR A 154 -23.25 -3.78 -4.76
N ARG A 155 -23.68 -4.76 -3.95
CA ARG A 155 -23.12 -4.98 -2.60
C ARG A 155 -21.61 -5.17 -2.61
N ASN A 156 -21.08 -5.90 -3.60
CA ASN A 156 -19.63 -6.09 -3.75
C ASN A 156 -18.93 -4.80 -4.17
N LEU A 157 -19.51 -4.05 -5.11
CA LEU A 157 -18.98 -2.74 -5.52
C LEU A 157 -18.96 -1.74 -4.35
N ASN A 158 -20.05 -1.68 -3.57
CA ASN A 158 -20.18 -0.81 -2.41
C ASN A 158 -19.14 -1.13 -1.33
N ARG A 159 -18.92 -2.41 -1.03
CA ARG A 159 -17.88 -2.85 -0.11
C ARG A 159 -16.49 -2.39 -0.58
N ASP A 160 -16.15 -2.71 -1.82
CA ASP A 160 -14.83 -2.40 -2.39
C ASP A 160 -14.61 -0.87 -2.47
N TRP A 161 -15.65 -0.11 -2.83
CA TRP A 161 -15.61 1.36 -2.86
C TRP A 161 -15.38 1.96 -1.47
N ARG A 162 -16.09 1.50 -0.43
CA ARG A 162 -15.95 2.10 0.91
C ARG A 162 -14.58 1.90 1.52
N SER A 163 -14.01 0.70 1.37
CA SER A 163 -12.64 0.45 1.79
C SER A 163 -11.65 1.33 1.02
N LEU A 164 -11.84 1.51 -0.29
CA LEU A 164 -11.02 2.40 -1.10
C LEU A 164 -11.16 3.87 -0.68
N ALA A 165 -12.39 4.37 -0.53
CA ALA A 165 -12.69 5.74 -0.14
C ALA A 165 -12.07 6.07 1.23
N HIS A 166 -12.14 5.14 2.18
CA HIS A 166 -11.49 5.28 3.47
C HIS A 166 -9.96 5.36 3.33
N ARG A 167 -9.33 4.43 2.61
CA ARG A 167 -7.87 4.45 2.38
C ARG A 167 -7.40 5.73 1.70
N ILE A 168 -8.13 6.22 0.70
CA ILE A 168 -7.84 7.50 0.04
C ILE A 168 -7.97 8.66 1.04
N GLY A 169 -8.99 8.63 1.91
CA GLY A 169 -9.19 9.62 2.96
C GLY A 169 -8.07 9.68 3.99
N GLU A 170 -7.51 8.53 4.36
CA GLU A 170 -6.39 8.42 5.33
C GLU A 170 -5.02 8.68 4.70
N THR A 171 -4.89 8.62 3.37
CA THR A 171 -3.60 8.77 2.68
C THR A 171 -3.16 10.24 2.68
N ARG A 172 -1.98 10.49 3.25
CA ARG A 172 -1.35 11.82 3.27
C ARG A 172 -0.72 12.15 1.91
N GLY A 173 -0.69 13.44 1.58
CA GLY A 173 -0.04 13.94 0.35
C GLY A 173 -0.92 13.91 -0.91
N LEU A 174 -2.14 13.34 -0.86
CA LEU A 174 -3.06 13.40 -1.99
C LEU A 174 -3.64 14.80 -2.18
N GLY A 175 -3.73 15.23 -3.44
CA GLY A 175 -4.25 16.54 -3.80
C GLY A 175 -5.71 16.78 -3.34
N PRO A 176 -6.15 18.05 -3.24
CA PRO A 176 -7.53 18.38 -2.89
C PRO A 176 -8.54 17.85 -3.93
N GLU A 177 -8.11 17.69 -5.18
CA GLU A 177 -8.91 17.12 -6.26
C GLU A 177 -9.34 15.69 -5.94
N CYS A 178 -8.42 14.80 -5.54
CA CYS A 178 -8.72 13.41 -5.14
C CYS A 178 -9.86 13.35 -4.11
N ARG A 179 -9.83 14.24 -3.11
CA ARG A 179 -10.88 14.31 -2.08
C ARG A 179 -12.22 14.78 -2.65
N GLN A 180 -12.20 15.69 -3.62
CA GLN A 180 -13.42 16.14 -4.30
C GLN A 180 -14.04 15.00 -5.12
N GLN A 181 -13.24 14.20 -5.83
CA GLN A 181 -13.75 13.06 -6.59
C GLN A 181 -14.31 11.97 -5.67
N VAL A 182 -13.66 11.67 -4.54
CA VAL A 182 -14.22 10.74 -3.54
C VAL A 182 -15.60 11.21 -3.07
N ARG A 183 -15.76 12.49 -2.70
CA ARG A 183 -17.07 13.05 -2.31
C ARG A 183 -18.11 13.00 -3.44
N ALA A 184 -17.69 13.11 -4.70
CA ALA A 184 -18.59 12.99 -5.84
C ALA A 184 -19.09 11.56 -5.99
N ILE A 185 -18.19 10.58 -5.92
CA ILE A 185 -18.53 9.16 -5.98
C ILE A 185 -19.43 8.75 -4.80
N ASP A 186 -19.14 9.23 -3.58
CA ASP A 186 -19.96 8.96 -2.38
C ASP A 186 -21.41 9.44 -2.52
N ARG A 187 -21.66 10.57 -3.22
CA ARG A 187 -23.02 11.02 -3.49
C ARG A 187 -23.77 10.04 -4.39
N HIS A 188 -23.10 9.47 -5.38
CA HIS A 188 -23.67 8.44 -6.25
C HIS A 188 -23.84 7.10 -5.53
N ASP A 189 -22.89 6.72 -4.67
CA ASP A 189 -22.99 5.54 -3.80
C ASP A 189 -24.24 5.61 -2.90
N GLN A 190 -24.44 6.74 -2.22
CA GLN A 190 -25.61 6.95 -1.35
C GLN A 190 -26.93 6.91 -2.12
N MET A 191 -26.96 7.44 -3.34
CA MET A 191 -28.15 7.35 -4.19
C MET A 191 -28.44 5.90 -4.59
N LEU A 192 -27.42 5.16 -5.01
CA LEU A 192 -27.54 3.76 -5.40
C LEU A 192 -27.94 2.85 -4.23
N CYS A 193 -27.42 3.09 -3.02
CA CYS A 193 -27.86 2.42 -1.80
C CYS A 193 -29.37 2.61 -1.57
N LYS A 194 -29.89 3.83 -1.75
CA LYS A 194 -31.33 4.13 -1.63
C LYS A 194 -32.16 3.46 -2.73
N LEU A 195 -31.71 3.56 -3.99
CA LEU A 195 -32.43 3.02 -5.15
C LEU A 195 -32.50 1.49 -5.16
N LEU A 196 -31.42 0.82 -4.73
CA LEU A 196 -31.32 -0.63 -4.71
C LEU A 196 -31.71 -1.24 -3.35
N ASN A 197 -32.10 -0.41 -2.37
CA ASN A 197 -32.38 -0.80 -1.00
C ASN A 197 -31.24 -1.64 -0.39
N VAL A 198 -30.00 -1.19 -0.60
CA VAL A 198 -28.77 -1.83 -0.12
C VAL A 198 -28.20 -1.01 1.02
N GLN A 199 -28.06 -1.64 2.19
CA GLN A 199 -27.33 -1.05 3.31
C GLN A 199 -25.82 -0.98 2.99
N PRO A 200 -25.08 -0.04 3.59
CA PRO A 200 -23.61 -0.06 3.62
C PRO A 200 -23.03 -1.47 3.87
N GLN A 201 -22.13 -1.92 3.00
CA GLN A 201 -21.53 -3.24 3.09
C GLN A 201 -20.09 -3.16 3.60
N SER A 202 -19.80 -3.81 4.72
CA SER A 202 -18.42 -4.00 5.21
C SER A 202 -17.86 -5.35 4.75
N ASP A 203 -16.53 -5.48 4.71
CA ASP A 203 -15.89 -6.77 4.44
C ASP A 203 -15.95 -7.68 5.68
N ARG A 204 -17.11 -8.32 5.86
CA ARG A 204 -17.36 -9.25 6.98
C ARG A 204 -16.43 -10.45 6.99
N ILE A 205 -16.01 -10.95 5.83
CA ILE A 205 -15.07 -12.08 5.75
C ILE A 205 -13.70 -11.63 6.26
N GLY A 206 -13.25 -10.45 5.82
CA GLY A 206 -12.06 -9.79 6.35
C GLY A 206 -12.16 -9.60 7.87
N LEU A 207 -13.26 -9.04 8.36
CA LEU A 207 -13.50 -8.80 9.78
C LEU A 207 -13.44 -10.11 10.59
N CYS A 208 -14.15 -11.17 10.18
CA CYS A 208 -14.10 -12.48 10.86
C CYS A 208 -12.68 -13.01 10.97
N ARG A 209 -11.89 -12.93 9.89
CA ARG A 209 -10.51 -13.40 9.90
C ARG A 209 -9.65 -12.61 10.89
N GLN A 210 -9.81 -11.29 10.91
CA GLN A 210 -9.05 -10.42 11.80
C GLN A 210 -9.48 -10.57 13.26
N THR A 211 -10.77 -10.75 13.56
CA THR A 211 -11.23 -10.94 14.94
C THR A 211 -10.80 -12.29 15.51
N ILE A 212 -10.77 -13.35 14.70
CA ILE A 212 -10.22 -14.65 15.10
C ILE A 212 -8.71 -14.53 15.37
N ALA A 213 -7.96 -13.90 14.45
CA ALA A 213 -6.51 -13.71 14.62
C ALA A 213 -6.22 -12.91 15.89
N LEU A 214 -6.97 -11.83 16.13
CA LEU A 214 -6.88 -11.02 17.34
C LEU A 214 -7.13 -11.85 18.61
N GLY A 215 -8.16 -12.69 18.63
CA GLY A 215 -8.44 -13.58 19.76
C GLY A 215 -7.29 -14.54 20.06
N VAL A 216 -6.69 -15.13 19.02
CA VAL A 216 -5.53 -16.02 19.15
C VAL A 216 -4.31 -15.26 19.69
N ASP A 217 -4.02 -14.07 19.16
CA ASP A 217 -2.85 -13.30 19.62
C ASP A 217 -3.02 -12.76 21.05
N LEU A 218 -4.25 -12.45 21.48
CA LEU A 218 -4.56 -12.12 22.88
C LEU A 218 -4.44 -13.34 23.80
N GLN A 219 -4.76 -14.54 23.33
CA GLN A 219 -4.53 -15.77 24.09
C GLN A 219 -3.04 -16.01 24.28
N ASN A 220 -2.27 -15.95 23.19
CA ASN A 220 -0.81 -16.10 23.26
C ASN A 220 -0.20 -15.08 24.22
N LEU A 221 -0.64 -13.82 24.16
CA LEU A 221 -0.16 -12.78 25.09
C LEU A 221 -0.47 -13.11 26.55
N ALA A 222 -1.66 -13.62 26.85
CA ALA A 222 -2.02 -14.02 28.21
C ALA A 222 -1.14 -15.18 28.70
N ASP A 223 -0.91 -16.17 27.84
CA ASP A 223 -0.04 -17.32 28.13
C ASP A 223 1.42 -16.88 28.35
N ASP A 224 1.92 -15.94 27.53
CA ASP A 224 3.26 -15.34 27.66
C ASP A 224 3.42 -14.61 29.01
N VAL A 225 2.43 -13.81 29.41
CA VAL A 225 2.38 -13.11 30.71
C VAL A 225 2.34 -14.11 31.87
N GLU A 226 1.58 -15.18 31.74
CA GLU A 226 1.46 -16.22 32.76
C GLU A 226 2.76 -17.03 32.91
N ALA A 227 3.48 -17.29 31.81
CA ALA A 227 4.70 -18.06 31.82
C ALA A 227 5.93 -17.27 32.29
N GLU A 228 6.11 -16.02 31.84
CA GLU A 228 7.33 -15.25 32.11
C GLU A 228 7.33 -14.52 33.46
N LEU A 229 6.17 -14.09 33.96
CA LEU A 229 6.14 -13.28 35.19
C LEU A 229 6.11 -14.15 36.46
N PRO A 230 6.91 -13.80 37.47
CA PRO A 230 6.82 -14.44 38.77
C PRO A 230 5.48 -14.09 39.46
N ALA A 231 5.03 -14.97 40.35
CA ALA A 231 3.81 -14.76 41.13
C ALA A 231 3.90 -13.43 41.88
N SER A 232 3.02 -12.49 41.52
CA SER A 232 3.00 -11.13 42.04
C SER A 232 1.61 -10.50 41.84
N PRO A 233 1.24 -9.49 42.65
CA PRO A 233 -0.01 -8.75 42.45
C PRO A 233 -0.09 -8.08 41.06
N GLU A 234 1.07 -7.73 40.49
CA GLU A 234 1.18 -7.17 39.15
C GLU A 234 0.85 -8.20 38.07
N LYS A 235 1.34 -9.43 38.22
CA LYS A 235 0.96 -10.56 37.36
C LYS A 235 -0.55 -10.80 37.39
N ASP A 236 -1.16 -10.88 38.58
CA ASP A 236 -2.60 -11.10 38.71
C ASP A 236 -3.41 -9.97 38.06
N ARG A 237 -2.95 -8.72 38.21
CA ARG A 237 -3.54 -7.56 37.54
C ARG A 237 -3.44 -7.67 36.02
N LEU A 238 -2.27 -8.02 35.48
CA LEU A 238 -2.07 -8.16 34.04
C LEU A 238 -2.91 -9.29 33.46
N ILE A 239 -3.01 -10.43 34.15
CA ILE A 239 -3.88 -11.55 33.76
C ILE A 239 -5.36 -11.11 33.73
N ALA A 240 -5.82 -10.35 34.74
CA ALA A 240 -7.18 -9.84 34.76
C ALA A 240 -7.46 -8.88 33.58
N LEU A 241 -6.53 -7.98 33.27
CA LEU A 241 -6.62 -7.09 32.10
C LEU A 241 -6.59 -7.86 30.77
N SER A 242 -5.77 -8.90 30.66
CA SER A 242 -5.73 -9.78 29.49
C SER A 242 -7.05 -10.51 29.27
N ARG A 243 -7.65 -11.07 30.32
CA ARG A 243 -8.97 -11.72 30.25
C ARG A 243 -10.08 -10.76 29.86
N GLU A 244 -10.03 -9.53 30.36
CA GLU A 244 -11.00 -8.50 29.97
C GLU A 244 -10.87 -8.12 28.50
N ALA A 245 -9.63 -7.92 27.99
CA ALA A 245 -9.40 -7.66 26.58
C ALA A 245 -9.85 -8.83 25.69
N GLN A 246 -9.60 -10.08 26.11
CA GLN A 246 -10.08 -11.29 25.43
C GLN A 246 -11.61 -11.36 25.38
N ARG A 247 -12.29 -11.07 26.49
CA ARG A 247 -13.75 -11.04 26.57
C ARG A 247 -14.33 -10.03 25.59
N GLN A 248 -13.77 -8.81 25.56
CA GLN A 248 -14.20 -7.78 24.62
C GLN A 248 -13.93 -8.18 23.15
N ALA A 249 -12.79 -8.81 22.85
CA ALA A 249 -12.51 -9.31 21.51
C ALA A 249 -13.47 -10.44 21.07
N ALA A 250 -13.91 -11.29 22.00
CA ALA A 250 -14.94 -12.29 21.76
C ALA A 250 -16.29 -11.65 21.46
N GLU A 251 -16.68 -10.60 22.19
CA GLU A 251 -17.90 -9.82 21.92
C GLU A 251 -17.89 -9.21 20.50
N VAL A 252 -16.74 -8.71 20.04
CA VAL A 252 -16.58 -8.23 18.64
C VAL A 252 -16.78 -9.39 17.67
N THR A 253 -16.17 -10.54 17.94
CA THR A 253 -16.27 -11.73 17.09
C THR A 253 -17.73 -12.20 16.95
N GLU A 254 -18.45 -12.27 18.06
CA GLU A 254 -19.87 -12.61 18.08
C GLU A 254 -20.72 -11.57 17.33
N ALA A 255 -20.43 -10.28 17.45
CA ALA A 255 -21.14 -9.25 16.69
C ALA A 255 -20.95 -9.41 15.17
N VAL A 256 -19.74 -9.79 14.73
CA VAL A 256 -19.45 -10.03 13.31
C VAL A 256 -20.17 -11.29 12.81
N PHE A 257 -20.13 -12.40 13.57
CA PHE A 257 -20.80 -13.66 13.21
C PHE A 257 -22.33 -13.58 13.28
N GLY A 258 -22.87 -12.87 14.28
CA GLY A 258 -24.30 -12.66 14.47
C GLY A 258 -24.95 -11.70 13.48
N GLU A 259 -24.25 -11.36 12.39
CA GLU A 259 -24.68 -10.45 11.34
C GLU A 259 -25.15 -9.07 11.83
N ALA A 260 -24.60 -8.59 12.95
CA ALA A 260 -24.96 -7.31 13.53
C ALA A 260 -24.74 -6.14 12.54
N SER A 261 -25.41 -5.03 12.78
CA SER A 261 -25.21 -3.81 11.99
C SER A 261 -23.76 -3.32 12.10
N HIS A 262 -23.29 -2.60 11.08
CA HIS A 262 -21.94 -2.03 11.09
C HIS A 262 -21.69 -1.16 12.34
N ASP A 263 -22.65 -0.33 12.73
CA ASP A 263 -22.56 0.51 13.93
C ASP A 263 -22.40 -0.31 15.22
N ALA A 264 -23.08 -1.45 15.32
CA ALA A 264 -22.99 -2.34 16.48
C ALA A 264 -21.61 -3.01 16.56
N ILE A 265 -21.09 -3.48 15.41
CA ILE A 265 -19.73 -4.03 15.32
C ILE A 265 -18.70 -2.95 15.70
N ALA A 266 -18.85 -1.73 15.17
CA ALA A 266 -17.96 -0.61 15.47
C ALA A 266 -18.05 -0.14 16.93
N ALA A 267 -19.20 -0.27 17.58
CA ALA A 267 -19.34 -0.01 19.01
C ALA A 267 -18.56 -1.04 19.84
N SER A 268 -18.82 -2.34 19.63
CA SER A 268 -18.11 -3.42 20.33
C SER A 268 -16.59 -3.35 20.11
N TYR A 269 -16.14 -2.98 18.90
CA TYR A 269 -14.72 -2.81 18.62
C TYR A 269 -14.09 -1.63 19.39
N ARG A 270 -14.82 -0.53 19.61
CA ARG A 270 -14.33 0.59 20.43
C ARG A 270 -14.20 0.20 21.91
N ASP A 271 -15.09 -0.63 22.41
CA ASP A 271 -15.02 -1.15 23.78
C ASP A 271 -13.78 -2.05 23.95
N PHE A 272 -13.54 -2.95 22.98
CA PHE A 272 -12.29 -3.71 22.89
C PHE A 272 -11.06 -2.81 22.88
N ARG A 273 -11.02 -1.75 22.05
CA ARG A 273 -9.85 -0.84 21.99
C ARG A 273 -9.56 -0.18 23.33
N THR A 274 -10.58 0.15 24.12
CA THR A 274 -10.42 0.75 25.45
C THR A 274 -9.76 -0.24 26.41
N SER A 275 -10.21 -1.50 26.42
CA SER A 275 -9.61 -2.57 27.22
C SER A 275 -8.17 -2.88 26.77
N TRP A 276 -7.94 -2.98 25.45
CA TRP A 276 -6.60 -3.18 24.89
C TRP A 276 -5.64 -2.04 25.25
N GLY A 277 -6.05 -0.78 25.11
CA GLY A 277 -5.21 0.37 25.46
C GLY A 277 -4.81 0.38 26.94
N THR A 278 -5.72 -0.07 27.83
CA THR A 278 -5.45 -0.21 29.26
C THR A 278 -4.41 -1.31 29.52
N LEU A 279 -4.57 -2.48 28.89
CA LEU A 279 -3.62 -3.59 28.99
C LEU A 279 -2.25 -3.21 28.41
N ALA A 280 -2.20 -2.64 27.21
CA ALA A 280 -0.97 -2.25 26.53
C ALA A 280 -0.16 -1.23 27.37
N ALA A 281 -0.84 -0.26 27.99
CA ALA A 281 -0.19 0.69 28.90
C ALA A 281 0.37 0.02 30.15
N ALA A 282 -0.32 -0.99 30.69
CA ALA A 282 0.16 -1.77 31.84
C ALA A 282 1.33 -2.71 31.48
N LEU A 283 1.41 -3.17 30.23
CA LEU A 283 2.51 -4.01 29.73
C LEU A 283 3.78 -3.22 29.42
N GLN A 284 3.69 -1.91 29.12
CA GLN A 284 4.88 -1.10 28.80
C GLN A 284 6.02 -1.15 29.82
N PRO A 285 5.80 -1.00 31.14
CA PRO A 285 6.89 -1.06 32.12
C PRO A 285 7.45 -2.48 32.31
N VAL A 286 6.74 -3.51 31.86
CA VAL A 286 7.08 -4.91 32.09
C VAL A 286 7.76 -5.49 30.86
N GLU A 287 9.07 -5.77 30.96
CA GLU A 287 9.80 -6.39 29.87
C GLU A 287 9.47 -7.90 29.78
N ILE A 288 8.48 -8.24 28.96
CA ILE A 288 8.12 -9.62 28.62
C ILE A 288 8.67 -9.89 27.21
N ARG A 289 9.63 -10.81 27.11
CA ARG A 289 10.41 -11.00 25.88
C ARG A 289 9.56 -11.58 24.75
N ASP A 290 8.75 -12.59 25.06
CA ASP A 290 7.98 -13.34 24.06
C ASP A 290 6.67 -12.62 23.70
N ALA A 291 6.10 -11.87 24.65
CA ALA A 291 4.92 -11.04 24.43
C ALA A 291 5.09 -9.96 23.35
N ARG A 292 6.32 -9.52 23.05
CA ARG A 292 6.59 -8.51 22.00
C ARG A 292 6.06 -8.93 20.63
N ARG A 293 6.04 -10.23 20.34
CA ARG A 293 5.48 -10.74 19.08
C ARG A 293 3.96 -10.62 19.08
N SER A 294 3.32 -11.09 20.15
CA SER A 294 1.88 -11.08 20.34
C SER A 294 1.33 -9.65 20.33
N ILE A 295 1.96 -8.72 21.07
CA ILE A 295 1.63 -7.28 21.08
C ILE A 295 1.67 -6.67 19.67
N ARG A 296 2.74 -6.92 18.90
CA ARG A 296 2.85 -6.40 17.53
C ARG A 296 1.75 -6.91 16.61
N ARG A 297 1.41 -8.20 16.72
CA ARG A 297 0.32 -8.79 15.92
C ARG A 297 -1.05 -8.24 16.31
N ILE A 298 -1.30 -8.01 17.60
CA ILE A 298 -2.51 -7.35 18.08
C ILE A 298 -2.63 -5.95 17.47
N TRP A 299 -1.54 -5.16 17.46
CA TRP A 299 -1.54 -3.84 16.81
C TRP A 299 -1.76 -3.90 15.29
N GLN A 300 -1.23 -4.93 14.62
CA GLN A 300 -1.49 -5.16 13.21
C GLN A 300 -2.98 -5.47 12.97
N SER A 301 -3.56 -6.38 13.74
CA SER A 301 -4.99 -6.70 13.68
C SER A 301 -5.86 -5.48 14.01
N ASP A 302 -5.48 -4.67 15.00
CA ASP A 302 -6.14 -3.40 15.35
C ASP A 302 -6.17 -2.43 14.16
N ARG A 303 -5.04 -2.25 13.47
CA ARG A 303 -4.97 -1.39 12.28
C ARG A 303 -5.84 -1.93 11.14
N MET A 304 -5.80 -3.24 10.88
CA MET A 304 -6.64 -3.85 9.84
C MET A 304 -8.13 -3.73 10.17
N MET A 305 -8.52 -3.89 11.43
CA MET A 305 -9.90 -3.71 11.89
C MET A 305 -10.38 -2.26 11.71
N HIS A 306 -9.52 -1.28 12.00
CA HIS A 306 -9.81 0.13 11.72
C HIS A 306 -10.14 0.38 10.25
N GLU A 307 -9.34 -0.18 9.35
CA GLU A 307 -9.55 -0.07 7.90
C GLU A 307 -10.88 -0.73 7.47
N LEU A 308 -11.12 -1.95 7.93
CA LEU A 308 -12.32 -2.74 7.58
C LEU A 308 -13.62 -2.13 8.14
N LEU A 309 -13.54 -1.41 9.26
CA LEU A 309 -14.67 -0.71 9.88
C LEU A 309 -14.79 0.75 9.45
N TRP A 310 -13.88 1.25 8.62
CA TRP A 310 -13.84 2.65 8.18
C TRP A 310 -13.73 3.64 9.34
N LEU A 311 -12.97 3.27 10.38
CA LEU A 311 -12.74 4.10 11.55
C LEU A 311 -11.41 4.85 11.41
N PRO A 312 -11.36 6.16 11.68
CA PRO A 312 -10.11 6.91 11.58
C PRO A 312 -9.07 6.33 12.55
N TYR A 313 -7.89 5.99 12.05
CA TYR A 313 -6.83 5.43 12.88
C TYR A 313 -6.06 6.56 13.56
N GLN A 314 -6.20 6.67 14.87
CA GLN A 314 -5.34 7.52 15.68
C GLN A 314 -4.20 6.67 16.25
N THR A 315 -2.99 6.88 15.74
CA THR A 315 -1.77 6.27 16.29
C THR A 315 -1.64 6.67 17.75
N ASP A 316 -1.58 5.69 18.66
CA ASP A 316 -1.36 5.95 20.08
C ASP A 316 0.06 6.54 20.27
N PRO A 317 0.19 7.80 20.74
CA PRO A 317 1.49 8.42 20.97
C PRO A 317 2.36 7.60 21.93
N ARG A 318 1.74 6.92 22.91
CA ARG A 318 2.46 6.09 23.88
C ARG A 318 3.12 4.89 23.22
N HIS A 319 2.44 4.28 22.26
CA HIS A 319 2.99 3.16 21.51
C HIS A 319 4.17 3.62 20.61
N MET A 320 4.02 4.78 19.96
CA MET A 320 5.09 5.36 19.15
C MET A 320 6.35 5.67 19.98
N VAL A 321 6.18 6.30 21.15
CA VAL A 321 7.29 6.55 22.09
C VAL A 321 7.94 5.24 22.53
N HIS A 322 7.16 4.20 22.83
CA HIS A 322 7.69 2.91 23.22
C HIS A 322 8.54 2.25 22.12
N ILE A 323 8.07 2.22 20.87
CA ILE A 323 8.87 1.66 19.78
C ILE A 323 10.15 2.49 19.55
N ALA A 324 10.08 3.81 19.69
CA ALA A 324 11.25 4.69 19.59
C ALA A 324 12.28 4.42 20.71
N GLN A 325 11.81 4.19 21.95
CA GLN A 325 12.67 3.78 23.06
C GLN A 325 13.26 2.38 22.86
N VAL A 326 12.50 1.44 22.27
CA VAL A 326 13.03 0.12 21.90
C VAL A 326 14.12 0.24 20.83
N LEU A 327 13.94 1.12 19.84
CA LEU A 327 14.98 1.45 18.85
C LEU A 327 16.25 1.97 19.53
N GLN A 328 16.13 2.95 20.44
CA GLN A 328 17.27 3.48 21.19
C GLN A 328 17.98 2.39 21.99
N LYS A 329 17.24 1.53 22.69
CA LYS A 329 17.81 0.38 23.43
C LYS A 329 18.59 -0.57 22.51
N HIS A 330 18.13 -0.82 21.29
CA HIS A 330 18.87 -1.66 20.33
C HIS A 330 20.16 -0.98 19.87
N ILE A 331 20.16 0.34 19.69
CA ILE A 331 21.38 1.10 19.35
C ILE A 331 22.37 1.08 20.53
N ASP A 332 21.90 1.25 21.76
CA ASP A 332 22.73 1.13 22.96
C ASP A 332 23.32 -0.28 23.11
N ALA A 333 22.54 -1.31 22.78
CA ALA A 333 23.02 -2.68 22.76
C ALA A 333 24.11 -2.87 21.71
N LEU A 334 23.96 -2.28 20.52
CA LEU A 334 24.99 -2.33 19.47
C LEU A 334 26.32 -1.77 19.98
N TYR A 335 26.30 -0.60 20.62
CA TYR A 335 27.51 0.01 21.17
C TYR A 335 28.17 -0.82 22.27
N LYS A 336 27.41 -1.61 23.02
CA LYS A 336 27.93 -2.53 24.05
C LYS A 336 28.45 -3.83 23.46
N THR A 337 27.89 -4.29 22.35
CA THR A 337 28.23 -5.57 21.71
C THR A 337 29.46 -5.46 20.79
N VAL A 338 29.74 -4.29 20.22
CA VAL A 338 30.92 -4.09 19.37
C VAL A 338 32.19 -4.27 20.20
N SER A 339 32.95 -5.32 19.90
CA SER A 339 34.19 -5.63 20.60
C SER A 339 35.38 -4.85 20.02
N LEU A 340 36.52 -4.91 20.73
CA LEU A 340 37.78 -4.30 20.28
C LEU A 340 38.34 -5.00 19.03
N GLU A 341 38.01 -6.27 18.83
CA GLU A 341 38.34 -7.05 17.63
C GLU A 341 37.48 -6.64 16.44
N ASP A 342 36.18 -6.40 16.67
CA ASP A 342 35.28 -5.88 15.64
C ASP A 342 35.70 -4.48 15.16
N LEU A 343 36.25 -3.65 16.05
CA LEU A 343 36.79 -2.32 15.70
C LEU A 343 37.95 -2.35 14.69
N ILE A 344 38.63 -3.49 14.53
CA ILE A 344 39.70 -3.66 13.53
C ILE A 344 39.10 -3.83 12.13
N ASP A 345 37.97 -4.52 12.03
CA ASP A 345 37.26 -4.81 10.77
C ASP A 345 36.34 -3.65 10.34
N LEU A 346 36.09 -2.68 11.23
CA LEU A 346 35.27 -1.52 10.96
C LEU A 346 36.01 -0.47 10.10
N PRO A 347 35.28 0.34 9.31
CA PRO A 347 35.86 1.51 8.65
C PRO A 347 36.57 2.44 9.66
N PRO A 348 37.45 3.34 9.19
CA PRO A 348 38.19 4.25 10.05
C PRO A 348 37.29 4.94 11.08
N ALA A 349 37.71 4.97 12.36
CA ALA A 349 36.90 5.53 13.46
C ALA A 349 36.42 6.97 13.22
N ARG A 350 37.18 7.74 12.43
CA ARG A 350 36.80 9.10 11.96
C ARG A 350 35.54 9.14 11.09
N LEU A 351 35.08 8.01 10.55
CA LEU A 351 33.84 7.87 9.79
C LEU A 351 32.75 7.19 10.63
N VAL A 352 33.10 6.15 11.40
CA VAL A 352 32.13 5.39 12.19
C VAL A 352 31.56 6.21 13.34
N LEU A 353 32.41 6.89 14.13
CA LEU A 353 31.93 7.61 15.32
C LEU A 353 31.02 8.80 14.99
N PRO A 354 31.31 9.65 13.98
CA PRO A 354 30.41 10.74 13.61
C PRO A 354 29.07 10.21 13.07
N THR A 355 29.09 9.21 12.18
CA THR A 355 27.87 8.63 11.59
C THR A 355 26.99 7.98 12.68
N ALA A 356 27.62 7.27 13.62
CA ALA A 356 26.94 6.66 14.75
C ALA A 356 26.33 7.71 15.70
N SER A 357 27.07 8.77 15.99
CA SER A 357 26.61 9.88 16.84
C SER A 357 25.46 10.66 16.19
N GLU A 358 25.54 10.90 14.88
CA GLU A 358 24.47 11.53 14.10
C GLU A 358 23.20 10.68 14.13
N PHE A 359 23.30 9.38 13.83
CA PHE A 359 22.15 8.47 13.86
C PHE A 359 21.51 8.38 15.25
N TYR A 360 22.33 8.29 16.30
CA TYR A 360 21.86 8.29 17.69
C TYR A 360 21.15 9.61 18.05
N GLY A 361 21.71 10.76 17.67
CA GLY A 361 21.08 12.07 17.89
C GLY A 361 19.75 12.23 17.15
N LEU A 362 19.63 11.69 15.94
CA LEU A 362 18.36 11.65 15.20
C LEU A 362 17.32 10.78 15.92
N CYS A 363 17.72 9.68 16.57
CA CYS A 363 16.81 8.86 17.37
C CYS A 363 16.31 9.61 18.60
N GLU A 364 17.19 10.32 19.32
CA GLU A 364 16.78 11.16 20.46
C GLU A 364 15.85 12.28 20.01
N TYR A 365 16.15 12.94 18.89
CA TYR A 365 15.27 13.95 18.31
C TYR A 365 13.88 13.39 17.99
N PHE A 366 13.81 12.19 17.38
CA PHE A 366 12.53 11.54 17.10
C PHE A 366 11.73 11.23 18.39
N ILE A 367 12.39 10.72 19.44
CA ILE A 367 11.74 10.46 20.74
C ILE A 367 11.17 11.77 21.31
N LEU A 368 11.94 12.85 21.29
CA LEU A 368 11.48 14.17 21.75
C LEU A 368 10.26 14.66 20.96
N CYS A 369 10.26 14.48 19.63
CA CYS A 369 9.09 14.81 18.82
C CYS A 369 7.87 13.95 19.17
N ALA A 370 8.08 12.64 19.42
CA ALA A 370 7.02 11.71 19.78
C ALA A 370 6.40 12.03 21.16
N GLU A 371 7.21 12.44 22.13
CA GLU A 371 6.77 12.86 23.46
C GLU A 371 6.11 14.24 23.46
N GLY A 372 6.62 15.17 22.65
CA GLY A 372 6.20 16.57 22.60
C GLY A 372 4.79 16.83 22.02
N LYS A 373 4.08 15.78 21.56
CA LYS A 373 2.82 15.88 20.80
C LYS A 373 2.97 16.84 19.61
N GLU A 374 4.12 16.81 18.96
CA GLU A 374 4.42 17.57 17.75
C GLU A 374 3.42 17.23 16.63
N SER A 375 3.37 18.10 15.62
CA SER A 375 2.50 17.84 14.46
C SER A 375 2.84 16.50 13.80
N PRO A 376 1.86 15.78 13.22
CA PRO A 376 2.13 14.54 12.48
C PRO A 376 3.11 14.71 11.32
N GLU A 377 3.24 15.93 10.79
CA GLU A 377 4.20 16.29 9.74
C GLU A 377 5.62 16.41 10.28
N SER A 378 5.81 17.03 11.45
CA SER A 378 7.10 17.08 12.15
C SER A 378 7.61 15.66 12.45
N LEU A 379 6.72 14.78 12.93
CA LEU A 379 7.04 13.38 13.23
C LEU A 379 7.43 12.59 11.99
N ALA A 380 6.69 12.77 10.89
CA ALA A 380 7.03 12.14 9.63
C ALA A 380 8.41 12.61 9.14
N LYS A 381 8.70 13.92 9.20
CA LYS A 381 10.00 14.47 8.84
C LYS A 381 11.14 13.88 9.68
N ALA A 382 10.98 13.84 11.00
CA ALA A 382 11.98 13.26 11.89
C ALA A 382 12.24 11.78 11.56
N TYR A 383 11.21 11.03 11.15
CA TYR A 383 11.37 9.67 10.65
C TYR A 383 12.13 9.60 9.31
N TRP A 384 11.83 10.50 8.36
CA TRP A 384 12.55 10.54 7.08
C TRP A 384 14.04 10.84 7.27
N ASP A 385 14.39 11.73 8.19
CA ASP A 385 15.79 12.02 8.52
C ASP A 385 16.49 10.76 9.10
N LEU A 386 15.79 9.99 9.95
CA LEU A 386 16.27 8.71 10.47
C LEU A 386 16.46 7.65 9.37
N ASP A 387 15.46 7.47 8.52
CA ASP A 387 15.47 6.50 7.43
C ASP A 387 16.57 6.81 6.40
N ALA A 388 16.79 8.10 6.11
CA ALA A 388 17.86 8.54 5.23
C ALA A 388 19.27 8.29 5.80
N ALA A 389 19.44 8.38 7.12
CA ALA A 389 20.71 8.13 7.79
C ALA A 389 21.03 6.62 7.97
N TRP A 390 20.01 5.76 7.97
CA TRP A 390 20.16 4.32 8.23
C TRP A 390 21.12 3.58 7.27
N PRO A 391 21.09 3.77 5.93
CA PRO A 391 22.02 3.11 5.03
C PRO A 391 23.49 3.43 5.33
N GLY A 392 23.80 4.69 5.67
CA GLY A 392 25.15 5.11 6.05
C GLY A 392 25.60 4.47 7.37
N PHE A 393 24.71 4.46 8.36
CA PHE A 393 24.96 3.83 9.66
C PHE A 393 25.17 2.32 9.53
N SER A 394 24.25 1.60 8.90
CA SER A 394 24.33 0.14 8.75
C SER A 394 25.53 -0.31 7.92
N ALA A 395 25.91 0.43 6.87
CA ALA A 395 27.09 0.16 6.07
C ALA A 395 28.39 0.22 6.89
N CYS A 396 28.45 1.06 7.93
CA CYS A 396 29.61 1.13 8.81
C CYS A 396 29.87 -0.19 9.53
N PHE A 397 28.81 -0.94 9.87
CA PHE A 397 28.89 -2.20 10.61
C PHE A 397 28.71 -3.45 9.74
N ALA A 398 28.53 -3.28 8.42
CA ALA A 398 28.30 -4.38 7.48
C ALA A 398 29.54 -5.28 7.29
N SER A 399 30.75 -4.72 7.44
CA SER A 399 32.02 -5.46 7.33
C SER A 399 32.27 -6.38 8.53
N THR A 400 31.57 -6.16 9.65
CA THR A 400 31.77 -6.91 10.88
C THR A 400 31.36 -8.39 10.71
N ARG A 401 32.23 -9.28 11.19
CA ARG A 401 32.02 -10.74 11.14
C ARG A 401 31.21 -11.27 12.33
N SER A 402 31.07 -10.47 13.40
CA SER A 402 30.29 -10.83 14.57
C SER A 402 28.81 -11.10 14.22
N PRO A 403 28.29 -12.30 14.52
CA PRO A 403 26.87 -12.61 14.29
C PRO A 403 25.95 -11.83 15.24
N GLU A 404 26.45 -11.40 16.40
CA GLU A 404 25.70 -10.63 17.38
C GLU A 404 25.45 -9.21 16.88
N VAL A 405 26.47 -8.54 16.33
CA VAL A 405 26.36 -7.22 15.70
C VAL A 405 25.33 -7.27 14.56
N ARG A 406 25.40 -8.29 13.70
CA ARG A 406 24.42 -8.48 12.62
C ARG A 406 23.00 -8.67 13.14
N ARG A 407 22.82 -9.43 14.22
CA ARG A 407 21.51 -9.62 14.84
C ARG A 407 20.94 -8.30 15.36
N VAL A 408 21.75 -7.49 16.04
CA VAL A 408 21.31 -6.18 16.54
C VAL A 408 20.95 -5.23 15.41
N LEU A 409 21.72 -5.21 14.31
CA LEU A 409 21.37 -4.42 13.11
C LEU A 409 20.00 -4.81 12.54
N ILE A 410 19.69 -6.11 12.46
CA ILE A 410 18.38 -6.59 12.02
C ILE A 410 17.27 -6.13 12.99
N ASP A 411 17.53 -6.14 14.29
CA ASP A 411 16.55 -5.68 15.28
C ASP A 411 16.36 -4.14 15.25
N ILE A 412 17.37 -3.37 14.87
CA ILE A 412 17.25 -1.93 14.59
C ILE A 412 16.38 -1.71 13.34
N GLU A 413 16.67 -2.41 12.23
CA GLU A 413 15.89 -2.32 10.98
C GLU A 413 14.41 -2.65 11.21
N ARG A 414 14.13 -3.68 12.02
CA ARG A 414 12.75 -4.05 12.42
C ARG A 414 12.06 -2.96 13.22
N SER A 415 12.77 -2.28 14.13
CA SER A 415 12.19 -1.16 14.89
C SER A 415 11.92 0.04 13.98
N LEU A 416 12.80 0.35 13.03
CA LEU A 416 12.57 1.40 12.03
C LEU A 416 11.35 1.08 11.16
N ALA A 417 11.19 -0.16 10.72
CA ALA A 417 10.01 -0.60 9.97
C ALA A 417 8.73 -0.47 10.82
N ALA A 418 8.76 -0.86 12.10
CA ALA A 418 7.62 -0.70 13.00
C ALA A 418 7.23 0.78 13.22
N LEU A 419 8.22 1.69 13.36
CA LEU A 419 7.96 3.13 13.44
C LEU A 419 7.32 3.66 12.15
N ARG A 420 7.83 3.24 11.00
CA ARG A 420 7.27 3.58 9.68
C ARG A 420 5.80 3.21 9.60
N ASP A 421 5.50 1.98 9.97
CA ASP A 421 4.16 1.42 9.91
C ASP A 421 3.22 2.19 10.84
N LEU A 422 3.65 2.54 12.05
CA LEU A 422 2.88 3.35 13.00
C LEU A 422 2.60 4.77 12.52
N LEU A 423 3.54 5.37 11.79
CA LEU A 423 3.37 6.68 11.18
C LEU A 423 2.48 6.66 9.93
N GLY A 424 2.11 5.46 9.46
CA GLY A 424 1.38 5.28 8.20
C GLY A 424 2.22 5.69 6.98
N ILE A 425 3.54 5.70 7.12
CA ILE A 425 4.45 5.97 6.01
C ILE A 425 4.57 4.67 5.21
N PRO A 426 4.33 4.66 3.90
CA PRO A 426 4.51 3.45 3.11
C PRO A 426 6.00 3.06 3.06
N PRO A 427 6.34 1.76 2.96
CA PRO A 427 7.66 1.39 2.48
C PRO A 427 7.89 1.92 1.05
N GLU A 428 9.14 2.24 0.71
CA GLU A 428 9.50 2.58 -0.68
C GLU A 428 9.17 1.41 -1.63
N ILE A 429 9.43 0.17 -1.19
CA ILE A 429 9.00 -1.07 -1.84
C ILE A 429 8.50 -2.02 -0.75
N ASP A 430 7.24 -2.44 -0.85
CA ASP A 430 6.71 -3.56 -0.06
C ASP A 430 7.20 -4.88 -0.68
N TRP A 431 8.28 -5.43 -0.12
CA TRP A 431 8.94 -6.63 -0.64
C TRP A 431 8.09 -7.89 -0.54
N ASP A 432 7.27 -8.02 0.50
CA ASP A 432 6.43 -9.20 0.69
C ASP A 432 5.29 -9.20 -0.33
N LEU A 433 4.66 -8.02 -0.52
CA LEU A 433 3.65 -7.83 -1.54
C LEU A 433 4.23 -7.96 -2.96
N ALA A 434 5.41 -7.40 -3.20
CA ALA A 434 6.14 -7.55 -4.46
C ALA A 434 6.46 -9.02 -4.77
N LEU A 435 6.89 -9.79 -3.77
CA LEU A 435 7.17 -11.22 -3.90
C LEU A 435 5.88 -12.00 -4.21
N GLN A 436 4.81 -11.75 -3.46
CA GLN A 436 3.52 -12.41 -3.69
C GLN A 436 2.99 -12.11 -5.10
N ARG A 437 3.06 -10.86 -5.54
CA ARG A 437 2.56 -10.42 -6.86
C ARG A 437 3.42 -10.95 -8.00
N SER A 438 4.75 -10.93 -7.87
CA SER A 438 5.66 -11.44 -8.89
C SER A 438 5.56 -12.97 -9.03
N ALA A 439 5.42 -13.69 -7.92
CA ALA A 439 5.14 -15.13 -7.93
C ALA A 439 3.78 -15.45 -8.56
N ARG A 440 2.74 -14.67 -8.25
CA ARG A 440 1.42 -14.81 -8.90
C ARG A 440 1.49 -14.57 -10.40
N LEU A 441 2.19 -13.52 -10.82
CA LEU A 441 2.36 -13.20 -12.23
C LEU A 441 3.10 -14.32 -12.98
N GLU A 442 4.17 -14.88 -12.40
CA GLU A 442 4.87 -16.03 -12.95
C GLU A 442 3.94 -17.24 -13.11
N TYR A 443 3.14 -17.54 -12.08
CA TYR A 443 2.15 -18.62 -12.12
C TYR A 443 1.12 -18.42 -13.24
N LEU A 444 0.55 -17.22 -13.35
CA LEU A 444 -0.43 -16.90 -14.39
C LEU A 444 0.16 -16.97 -15.80
N ALA A 445 1.41 -16.51 -15.97
CA ALA A 445 2.13 -16.64 -17.24
C ALA A 445 2.36 -18.11 -17.62
N HIS A 446 2.70 -18.97 -16.63
CA HIS A 446 2.80 -20.41 -16.83
C HIS A 446 1.47 -21.07 -17.22
N GLN A 447 0.36 -20.67 -16.58
CA GLN A 447 -0.96 -21.16 -16.98
C GLN A 447 -1.31 -20.76 -18.41
N LEU A 448 -1.02 -19.51 -18.80
CA LEU A 448 -1.26 -19.02 -20.16
C LEU A 448 -0.44 -19.81 -21.19
N GLU A 449 0.85 -20.03 -20.94
CA GLU A 449 1.70 -20.86 -21.81
C GLU A 449 1.13 -22.28 -21.95
N GLY A 450 0.73 -22.90 -20.83
CA GLY A 450 0.11 -24.22 -20.80
C GLY A 450 -1.15 -24.29 -21.67
N ASN A 451 -2.04 -23.32 -21.52
CA ASN A 451 -3.29 -23.23 -22.29
C ASN A 451 -3.02 -23.06 -23.79
N LEU A 452 -2.06 -22.21 -24.17
CA LEU A 452 -1.70 -22.02 -25.59
C LEU A 452 -1.03 -23.24 -26.19
N ARG A 453 -0.24 -23.99 -25.40
CA ARG A 453 0.36 -25.25 -25.85
C ARG A 453 -0.71 -26.31 -26.07
N LEU A 454 -1.72 -26.41 -25.20
CA LEU A 454 -2.87 -27.30 -25.38
C LEU A 454 -3.71 -26.89 -26.59
N ALA A 455 -3.89 -25.58 -26.82
CA ALA A 455 -4.55 -25.06 -28.01
C ALA A 455 -3.78 -25.40 -29.30
N LEU A 456 -2.44 -25.38 -29.27
CA LEU A 456 -1.59 -25.80 -30.38
C LEU A 456 -1.70 -27.31 -30.66
N GLN A 457 -1.77 -28.14 -29.62
CA GLN A 457 -1.92 -29.59 -29.75
C GLN A 457 -3.30 -29.99 -30.30
N SER A 458 -4.34 -29.25 -29.94
CA SER A 458 -5.69 -29.43 -30.51
C SER A 458 -5.86 -28.73 -31.87
N ALA A 459 -4.83 -28.06 -32.38
CA ALA A 459 -4.95 -27.20 -33.56
C ALA A 459 -5.05 -27.93 -34.91
N GLY A 460 -5.08 -29.26 -34.93
CA GLY A 460 -5.23 -30.07 -36.15
C GLY A 460 -6.43 -29.69 -37.03
N SER A 461 -7.47 -29.09 -36.43
CA SER A 461 -8.69 -28.64 -37.13
C SER A 461 -8.66 -27.20 -37.67
N TYR A 462 -7.59 -26.41 -37.42
CA TYR A 462 -7.53 -25.03 -37.90
C TYR A 462 -6.81 -24.88 -39.26
N PRO A 463 -7.23 -23.90 -40.09
CA PRO A 463 -6.51 -23.52 -41.31
C PRO A 463 -5.02 -23.23 -41.04
N SER A 464 -4.14 -23.53 -42.00
CA SER A 464 -2.68 -23.39 -41.86
C SER A 464 -2.23 -21.98 -41.41
N ALA A 465 -2.90 -20.94 -41.90
CA ALA A 465 -2.65 -19.55 -41.51
C ALA A 465 -2.98 -19.26 -40.03
N VAL A 466 -4.01 -19.92 -39.47
CA VAL A 466 -4.38 -19.78 -38.05
C VAL A 466 -3.40 -20.57 -37.18
N ARG A 467 -3.01 -21.78 -37.60
CA ARG A 467 -1.98 -22.58 -36.92
C ARG A 467 -0.64 -21.85 -36.77
N GLY A 468 -0.18 -21.19 -37.84
CA GLY A 468 1.04 -20.39 -37.80
C GLY A 468 0.98 -19.25 -36.78
N ARG A 469 -0.17 -18.56 -36.67
CA ARG A 469 -0.35 -17.49 -35.68
C ARG A 469 -0.47 -18.01 -34.24
N VAL A 470 -1.16 -19.14 -34.03
CA VAL A 470 -1.22 -19.81 -32.70
C VAL A 470 0.18 -20.23 -32.26
N ALA A 471 0.99 -20.80 -33.16
CA ALA A 471 2.37 -21.20 -32.86
C ALA A 471 3.25 -19.99 -32.49
N ALA A 472 3.19 -18.90 -33.27
CA ALA A 472 3.91 -17.67 -32.96
C ALA A 472 3.48 -17.04 -31.63
N THR A 473 2.18 -17.08 -31.31
CA THR A 473 1.63 -16.57 -30.05
C THR A 473 2.07 -17.44 -28.86
N ALA A 474 2.12 -18.77 -29.03
CA ALA A 474 2.63 -19.68 -28.01
C ALA A 474 4.13 -19.48 -27.74
N GLU A 475 4.93 -19.20 -28.76
CA GLU A 475 6.35 -18.87 -28.60
C GLU A 475 6.55 -17.56 -27.85
N LYS A 476 5.79 -16.52 -28.20
CA LYS A 476 5.78 -15.24 -27.47
C LYS A 476 5.32 -15.40 -26.02
N SER A 477 4.35 -16.28 -25.75
CA SER A 477 3.90 -16.60 -24.39
C SER A 477 4.99 -17.28 -23.56
N ARG A 478 5.78 -18.19 -24.17
CA ARG A 478 6.95 -18.78 -23.50
C ARG A 478 8.02 -17.74 -23.19
N ALA A 479 8.29 -16.83 -24.12
CA ALA A 479 9.23 -15.73 -23.89
C ALA A 479 8.76 -14.83 -22.74
N PHE A 480 7.47 -14.45 -22.74
CA PHE A 480 6.83 -13.70 -21.67
C PHE A 480 6.96 -14.40 -20.30
N CYS A 481 6.71 -15.71 -20.23
CA CYS A 481 6.91 -16.49 -19.02
C CYS A 481 8.36 -16.44 -18.50
N GLY A 482 9.35 -16.51 -19.39
CA GLY A 482 10.76 -16.35 -19.04
C GLY A 482 11.08 -14.98 -18.43
N VAL A 483 10.47 -13.92 -18.96
CA VAL A 483 10.65 -12.54 -18.47
C VAL A 483 9.96 -12.32 -17.11
N CYS A 484 8.80 -12.95 -16.87
CA CYS A 484 8.14 -12.98 -15.56
C CYS A 484 8.98 -13.71 -14.50
N ARG A 485 9.59 -14.84 -14.84
CA ARG A 485 10.51 -15.57 -13.96
C ARG A 485 11.74 -14.73 -13.60
N GLU A 486 12.31 -14.03 -14.59
CA GLU A 486 13.44 -13.12 -14.36
C GLU A 486 13.05 -11.97 -13.41
N LEU A 487 11.83 -11.43 -13.53
CA LEU A 487 11.32 -10.45 -12.57
C LEU A 487 11.22 -11.04 -11.16
N ASN A 488 10.58 -12.21 -11.00
CA ASN A 488 10.46 -12.86 -9.70
C ASN A 488 11.84 -13.12 -9.06
N ALA A 489 12.81 -13.61 -9.83
CA ALA A 489 14.17 -13.81 -9.35
C ALA A 489 14.84 -12.51 -8.86
N LYS A 490 14.64 -11.39 -9.57
CA LYS A 490 15.14 -10.07 -9.14
C LYS A 490 14.44 -9.55 -7.89
N VAL A 491 13.15 -9.82 -7.73
CA VAL A 491 12.39 -9.48 -6.52
C VAL A 491 12.87 -10.30 -5.32
N VAL A 492 13.05 -11.61 -5.49
CA VAL A 492 13.63 -12.51 -4.45
C VAL A 492 15.04 -12.04 -4.05
N ALA A 493 15.86 -11.64 -5.01
CA ALA A 493 17.21 -11.13 -4.77
C ALA A 493 17.25 -9.70 -4.20
N ARG A 494 16.08 -9.05 -4.02
CA ARG A 494 15.96 -7.64 -3.61
C ARG A 494 16.84 -6.69 -4.42
N ALA A 495 16.80 -6.87 -5.75
CA ALA A 495 17.56 -6.04 -6.68
C ALA A 495 17.18 -4.55 -6.55
N ALA A 496 18.09 -3.66 -6.95
CA ALA A 496 17.86 -2.20 -6.88
C ALA A 496 16.59 -1.79 -7.64
N ARG A 497 15.88 -0.77 -7.13
CA ARG A 497 14.61 -0.26 -7.68
C ARG A 497 14.68 0.00 -9.18
N ASP A 498 15.74 0.64 -9.67
CA ASP A 498 15.93 0.90 -11.11
C ASP A 498 15.99 -0.36 -11.98
N GLN A 499 16.49 -1.47 -11.42
CA GLN A 499 16.53 -2.75 -12.13
C GLN A 499 15.14 -3.40 -12.15
N LEU A 500 14.41 -3.33 -11.04
CA LEU A 500 13.03 -3.81 -10.94
C LEU A 500 12.08 -3.00 -11.82
N ALA A 501 12.20 -1.67 -11.84
CA ALA A 501 11.43 -0.77 -12.68
C ALA A 501 11.62 -1.10 -14.17
N ARG A 502 12.87 -1.26 -14.61
CA ARG A 502 13.21 -1.66 -15.99
C ARG A 502 12.67 -3.03 -16.35
N GLN A 503 12.81 -4.00 -15.44
CA GLN A 503 12.29 -5.35 -15.68
C GLN A 503 10.75 -5.35 -15.74
N SER A 504 10.08 -4.66 -14.82
CA SER A 504 8.63 -4.53 -14.79
C SER A 504 8.08 -3.85 -16.05
N ALA A 505 8.76 -2.80 -16.55
CA ALA A 505 8.43 -2.18 -17.83
C ALA A 505 8.60 -3.13 -19.01
N LYS A 506 9.66 -3.94 -19.03
CA LYS A 506 9.90 -4.97 -20.05
C LYS A 506 8.79 -6.04 -20.04
N VAL A 507 8.46 -6.59 -18.88
CA VAL A 507 7.38 -7.58 -18.74
C VAL A 507 6.07 -7.03 -19.29
N ALA A 508 5.78 -5.77 -18.97
CA ALA A 508 4.54 -5.14 -19.41
C ALA A 508 4.54 -4.90 -20.94
N ALA A 509 5.65 -4.44 -21.53
CA ALA A 509 5.76 -4.30 -22.98
C ALA A 509 5.56 -5.65 -23.71
N ASP A 510 6.17 -6.71 -23.19
CA ASP A 510 6.02 -8.07 -23.72
C ASP A 510 4.56 -8.55 -23.60
N TRP A 511 3.89 -8.23 -22.49
CA TRP A 511 2.47 -8.52 -22.30
C TRP A 511 1.58 -7.82 -23.33
N ALA A 512 1.75 -6.51 -23.56
CA ALA A 512 0.91 -5.81 -24.54
C ALA A 512 1.10 -6.33 -25.96
N SER A 513 2.33 -6.70 -26.33
CA SER A 513 2.58 -7.38 -27.60
C SER A 513 1.85 -8.72 -27.66
N LEU A 514 1.97 -9.55 -26.62
CA LEU A 514 1.33 -10.86 -26.56
C LEU A 514 -0.19 -10.75 -26.58
N GLN A 515 -0.75 -9.77 -25.87
CA GLN A 515 -2.17 -9.51 -25.78
C GLN A 515 -2.76 -9.08 -27.12
N THR A 516 -2.03 -8.24 -27.87
CA THR A 516 -2.41 -7.90 -29.25
C THR A 516 -2.52 -9.16 -30.11
N ASP A 517 -1.52 -10.06 -30.05
CA ASP A 517 -1.55 -11.30 -30.80
C ASP A 517 -2.68 -12.24 -30.35
N LEU A 518 -2.91 -12.37 -29.04
CA LEU A 518 -4.01 -13.15 -28.48
C LEU A 518 -5.36 -12.69 -29.02
N ASN A 519 -5.59 -11.37 -29.09
CA ASN A 519 -6.83 -10.80 -29.64
C ASN A 519 -6.98 -11.04 -31.16
N THR A 520 -5.89 -11.21 -31.89
CA THR A 520 -5.96 -11.56 -33.32
C THR A 520 -6.20 -13.05 -33.58
N VAL A 521 -5.79 -13.90 -32.64
CA VAL A 521 -5.81 -15.36 -32.80
C VAL A 521 -7.06 -15.99 -32.20
N PHE A 522 -7.46 -15.52 -31.03
CA PHE A 522 -8.61 -16.02 -30.30
C PHE A 522 -9.75 -15.01 -30.37
N ARG A 523 -10.98 -15.49 -30.52
CA ARG A 523 -12.14 -14.65 -30.21
C ARG A 523 -12.14 -14.43 -28.70
N GLU A 524 -12.69 -13.32 -28.23
CA GLU A 524 -12.68 -12.95 -26.79
C GLU A 524 -13.21 -14.06 -25.86
N ARG A 525 -14.10 -14.94 -26.35
CA ARG A 525 -14.62 -16.11 -25.60
C ARG A 525 -13.63 -17.24 -25.36
N ASP A 526 -12.60 -17.33 -26.19
CA ASP A 526 -11.57 -18.37 -26.12
C ASP A 526 -10.30 -17.85 -25.44
N LEU A 527 -10.31 -16.59 -24.97
CA LEU A 527 -9.22 -16.02 -24.20
C LEU A 527 -9.12 -16.72 -22.84
N PRO A 528 -7.91 -17.11 -22.42
CA PRO A 528 -7.70 -17.66 -21.08
C PRO A 528 -8.14 -16.66 -20.01
N THR A 529 -8.85 -17.14 -18.99
CA THR A 529 -9.25 -16.37 -17.80
C THR A 529 -8.06 -15.70 -17.09
N SER A 530 -6.85 -16.23 -17.28
CA SER A 530 -5.61 -15.66 -16.75
C SER A 530 -5.24 -14.30 -17.35
N THR A 531 -5.77 -13.91 -18.51
CA THR A 531 -5.36 -12.66 -19.19
C THR A 531 -5.74 -11.39 -18.41
N GLY A 532 -6.95 -11.32 -17.83
CA GLY A 532 -7.36 -10.20 -16.98
C GLY A 532 -6.58 -10.14 -15.66
N GLU A 533 -6.26 -11.29 -15.07
CA GLU A 533 -5.49 -11.36 -13.82
C GLU A 533 -4.01 -10.98 -14.01
N ILE A 534 -3.45 -11.29 -15.19
CA ILE A 534 -2.10 -10.86 -15.59
C ILE A 534 -2.06 -9.34 -15.69
N ALA A 535 -3.02 -8.72 -16.37
CA ALA A 535 -3.08 -7.27 -16.51
C ALA A 535 -3.14 -6.56 -15.15
N THR A 536 -3.98 -7.04 -14.23
CA THR A 536 -4.08 -6.49 -12.86
C THR A 536 -2.75 -6.63 -12.11
N SER A 537 -2.15 -7.82 -12.14
CA SER A 537 -0.88 -8.08 -11.44
C SER A 537 0.28 -7.22 -11.99
N LEU A 538 0.27 -6.94 -13.30
CA LEU A 538 1.25 -6.05 -13.93
C LEU A 538 1.09 -4.60 -13.51
N VAL A 539 -0.13 -4.08 -13.47
CA VAL A 539 -0.40 -2.72 -12.99
C VAL A 539 0.07 -2.57 -11.54
N GLU A 540 -0.22 -3.57 -10.70
CA GLU A 540 0.19 -3.59 -9.30
C GLU A 540 1.71 -3.68 -9.09
N LEU A 541 2.43 -4.41 -9.94
CA LEU A 541 3.90 -4.51 -9.91
C LEU A 541 4.58 -3.27 -10.50
N GLN A 542 4.00 -2.68 -11.54
CA GLN A 542 4.45 -1.38 -12.04
C GLN A 542 4.25 -0.29 -10.99
N ALA A 543 3.10 -0.31 -10.30
CA ALA A 543 2.82 0.54 -9.14
C ALA A 543 3.86 0.40 -8.04
N ALA A 544 4.29 -0.83 -7.73
CA ALA A 544 5.24 -1.12 -6.67
C ALA A 544 6.71 -0.77 -7.01
N PHE A 545 7.09 -0.77 -8.29
CA PHE A 545 8.48 -0.53 -8.71
C PHE A 545 8.67 0.76 -9.52
N GLY A 546 7.59 1.51 -9.78
CA GLY A 546 7.65 2.81 -10.46
C GLY A 546 8.53 3.80 -9.69
N PRO A 547 9.02 4.88 -10.33
CA PRO A 547 9.80 5.93 -9.68
C PRO A 547 9.01 6.65 -8.59
#